data_AF-A0A430L0S8-F1
#
_entry.id   AF-A0A430L0S8-F1
#
_cell.length_a   1.000
_cell.length_b   1.000
_cell.length_c   1.000
_cell.angle_alpha   90.00
_cell.angle_beta   90.00
_cell.angle_gamma   90.00
#
_symmetry.space_group_name_H-M   'P 1'
#
loop_
_entity.id
_entity.type
_entity.pdbx_description
1 polymer ?
#
loop_
_entity_poly.entity_id
_entity_poly.type
_entity_poly.pdbx_seq_one_letter_code
_entity_poly.pdbx_strand_id
1 'polypeptide(L)'
;MPEGCEVFSKPSRETLATAQSPTEAENFFGEMEALMSEFYNVDGQGGRMVSPFPFNTTNSMESNPEYGNIDDLSIKSRVEQLTQLTDEQRHALMEHAASFFEIPPDLVAFTEVLRTFALCNFSSSMIEEATMKRKIAKGTTALALAILKDFKGDRIFSSPVKSISQGKGTHLVTVTLESGKQLQSRLAISTIPWNVFPSIQFFPCFPSAKPLANGISPPSHDMLNPLGSSAEVATSNLSVLAAMVPFARAS
;
A
#
# COMPACT_ATOMS: atom_id res chain seq x y z
N MET A 1 8.12 -30.30 -2.65
CA MET A 1 7.81 -29.11 -1.83
C MET A 1 8.93 -28.93 -0.82
N PRO A 2 9.32 -27.71 -0.43
CA PRO A 2 10.28 -27.54 0.66
C PRO A 2 9.72 -28.13 1.95
N GLU A 3 10.57 -28.73 2.79
CA GLU A 3 10.17 -29.27 4.08
C GLU A 3 9.54 -28.16 4.95
N GLY A 4 8.37 -28.43 5.55
CA GLY A 4 7.70 -27.53 6.49
C GLY A 4 6.60 -26.60 5.92
N CYS A 5 6.26 -26.68 4.64
CA CYS A 5 5.13 -25.92 4.08
C CYS A 5 3.81 -26.73 4.11
N GLU A 6 2.88 -26.35 4.99
CA GLU A 6 1.49 -26.82 4.93
C GLU A 6 0.67 -25.99 3.93
N VAL A 7 -0.14 -26.66 3.11
CA VAL A 7 -1.07 -26.01 2.18
C VAL A 7 -2.38 -25.77 2.92
N PHE A 8 -2.68 -24.52 3.22
CA PHE A 8 -3.99 -24.14 3.73
C PHE A 8 -4.96 -23.90 2.56
N SER A 9 -5.97 -24.76 2.42
CA SER A 9 -7.10 -24.54 1.52
C SER A 9 -8.27 -23.94 2.31
N LYS A 10 -8.69 -22.72 1.99
CA LYS A 10 -9.89 -22.12 2.58
C LYS A 10 -11.12 -22.90 2.08
N PRO A 11 -12.01 -23.41 2.96
CA PRO A 11 -13.23 -24.05 2.51
C PRO A 11 -14.05 -23.04 1.71
N SER A 12 -14.58 -23.49 0.55
CA SER A 12 -15.50 -22.70 -0.25
C SER A 12 -16.72 -22.33 0.59
N ARG A 13 -17.18 -21.08 0.53
CA ARG A 13 -18.49 -20.73 1.09
C ARG A 13 -19.55 -21.54 0.34
N GLU A 14 -20.22 -22.45 1.03
CA GLU A 14 -21.30 -23.27 0.48
C GLU A 14 -22.61 -22.47 0.33
N THR A 15 -22.76 -21.38 1.09
CA THR A 15 -23.92 -20.51 1.01
C THR A 15 -23.72 -19.44 -0.07
N LEU A 16 -24.43 -19.57 -1.18
CA LEU A 16 -24.59 -18.49 -2.16
C LEU A 16 -25.30 -17.32 -1.48
N ALA A 17 -24.65 -16.16 -1.42
CA ALA A 17 -25.34 -14.92 -1.10
C ALA A 17 -26.36 -14.66 -2.21
N THR A 18 -27.64 -14.77 -1.88
CA THR A 18 -28.72 -14.55 -2.86
C THR A 18 -29.09 -13.07 -2.79
N ALA A 19 -28.85 -12.32 -3.87
CA ALA A 19 -29.39 -10.97 -3.99
C ALA A 19 -30.93 -11.05 -3.99
N GLN A 20 -31.59 -10.14 -3.27
CA GLN A 20 -33.05 -10.21 -3.05
C GLN A 20 -33.88 -10.01 -4.34
N SER A 21 -33.29 -9.40 -5.38
CA SER A 21 -33.68 -9.57 -6.79
C SER A 21 -32.58 -9.03 -7.72
N PRO A 22 -32.47 -9.49 -8.99
CA PRO A 22 -31.49 -8.95 -9.95
C PRO A 22 -31.67 -7.45 -10.24
N THR A 23 -32.93 -6.98 -10.31
CA THR A 23 -33.26 -5.59 -10.64
C THR A 23 -32.93 -4.62 -9.50
N GLU A 24 -33.15 -5.01 -8.24
CA GLU A 24 -32.73 -4.19 -7.09
C GLU A 24 -31.20 -4.06 -7.03
N ALA A 25 -30.48 -5.14 -7.34
CA ALA A 25 -29.02 -5.10 -7.40
C ALA A 25 -28.51 -4.14 -8.49
N GLU A 26 -29.09 -4.22 -9.70
CA GLU A 26 -28.76 -3.30 -10.80
C GLU A 26 -29.01 -1.83 -10.43
N ASN A 27 -30.15 -1.54 -9.81
CA ASN A 27 -30.47 -0.17 -9.35
C ASN A 27 -29.46 0.33 -8.30
N PHE A 28 -29.12 -0.52 -7.32
CA PHE A 28 -28.15 -0.18 -6.29
C PHE A 28 -26.76 0.10 -6.88
N PHE A 29 -26.28 -0.73 -7.82
CA PHE A 29 -24.99 -0.50 -8.48
C PHE A 29 -24.99 0.78 -9.31
N GLY A 30 -26.07 1.06 -10.05
CA GLY A 30 -26.20 2.29 -10.83
C GLY A 30 -26.24 3.54 -9.95
N GLU A 31 -26.94 3.49 -8.83
CA GLU A 31 -26.96 4.58 -7.84
C GLU A 31 -25.58 4.79 -7.22
N MET A 32 -24.90 3.72 -6.80
CA MET A 32 -23.55 3.79 -6.24
C MET A 32 -22.54 4.35 -7.24
N GLU A 33 -22.64 3.97 -8.52
CA GLU A 33 -21.79 4.53 -9.58
C GLU A 33 -21.98 6.05 -9.74
N ALA A 34 -23.22 6.54 -9.69
CA ALA A 34 -23.52 7.96 -9.74
C ALA A 34 -22.94 8.70 -8.51
N LEU A 35 -23.13 8.15 -7.32
CA LEU A 35 -22.59 8.71 -6.07
C LEU A 35 -21.06 8.77 -6.09
N MET A 36 -20.40 7.70 -6.55
CA MET A 36 -18.94 7.64 -6.68
C MET A 36 -18.43 8.64 -7.72
N SER A 37 -19.14 8.82 -8.84
CA SER A 37 -18.80 9.83 -9.84
C SER A 37 -18.84 11.24 -9.26
N GLU A 38 -19.85 11.58 -8.46
CA GLU A 38 -19.94 12.88 -7.78
C GLU A 38 -18.85 13.03 -6.69
N PHE A 39 -18.61 11.95 -5.93
CA PHE A 39 -17.59 11.89 -4.90
C PHE A 39 -16.19 12.19 -5.45
N TYR A 40 -15.81 11.60 -6.59
CA TYR A 40 -14.52 11.85 -7.25
C TYR A 40 -14.39 13.25 -7.85
N ASN A 41 -15.50 13.91 -8.18
CA ASN A 41 -15.52 15.13 -8.97
C ASN A 41 -15.25 16.41 -8.15
N VAL A 42 -14.05 16.52 -7.58
CA VAL A 42 -13.60 17.72 -6.85
C VAL A 42 -13.06 18.84 -7.74
N ASP A 43 -12.69 18.53 -8.98
CA ASP A 43 -12.02 19.42 -9.92
C ASP A 43 -12.88 19.72 -11.17
N GLY A 44 -14.13 19.26 -11.19
CA GLY A 44 -15.01 19.31 -12.37
C GLY A 44 -14.61 18.34 -13.50
N GLN A 45 -13.58 17.51 -13.30
CA GLN A 45 -13.03 16.55 -14.27
C GLN A 45 -12.85 15.14 -13.67
N GLY A 46 -13.59 14.82 -12.60
CA GLY A 46 -13.58 13.50 -11.96
C GLY A 46 -12.23 13.14 -11.32
N GLY A 47 -11.47 14.11 -10.83
CA GLY A 47 -10.18 13.92 -10.14
C GLY A 47 -8.94 13.92 -11.04
N ARG A 48 -9.10 14.13 -12.35
CA ARG A 48 -8.02 14.09 -13.35
C ARG A 48 -6.97 15.17 -13.16
N MET A 49 -7.37 16.34 -12.66
CA MET A 49 -6.46 17.45 -12.38
C MET A 49 -5.77 17.28 -11.02
N VAL A 50 -6.30 16.42 -10.14
CA VAL A 50 -5.68 16.12 -8.84
C VAL A 50 -4.56 15.09 -8.98
N SER A 51 -4.78 14.03 -9.77
CA SER A 51 -3.78 12.98 -9.97
C SER A 51 -3.49 12.71 -11.46
N PRO A 52 -2.97 13.71 -12.22
CA PRO A 52 -2.63 13.52 -13.63
C PRO A 52 -1.45 12.57 -13.85
N PHE A 53 -0.59 12.41 -12.84
CA PHE A 53 0.58 11.53 -12.87
C PHE A 53 0.51 10.53 -11.70
N PRO A 54 -0.35 9.49 -11.75
CA PRO A 54 -0.60 8.61 -10.60
C PRO A 54 0.62 7.76 -10.17
N PHE A 55 1.59 7.56 -11.07
CA PHE A 55 2.87 6.91 -10.79
C PHE A 55 3.95 7.90 -10.31
N ASN A 56 3.71 9.20 -10.37
CA ASN A 56 4.59 10.26 -9.90
C ASN A 56 3.78 11.33 -9.15
N THR A 57 3.47 11.02 -7.88
CA THR A 57 2.65 11.88 -7.03
C THR A 57 3.27 13.26 -6.85
N THR A 58 4.60 13.38 -6.77
CA THR A 58 5.30 14.68 -6.69
C THR A 58 4.94 15.58 -7.86
N ASN A 59 4.99 15.08 -9.08
CA ASN A 59 4.58 15.87 -10.24
C ASN A 59 3.08 16.24 -10.20
N SER A 60 2.22 15.36 -9.68
CA SER A 60 0.79 15.67 -9.52
C SER A 60 0.59 16.81 -8.52
N MET A 61 1.31 16.78 -7.38
CA MET A 61 1.30 17.83 -6.36
C MET A 61 1.79 19.17 -6.92
N GLU A 62 2.93 19.18 -7.62
CA GLU A 62 3.50 20.40 -8.20
C GLU A 62 2.62 21.01 -9.30
N SER A 63 1.88 20.17 -10.03
CA SER A 63 1.01 20.60 -11.11
C SER A 63 -0.32 21.21 -10.66
N ASN A 64 -0.70 21.02 -9.39
CA ASN A 64 -1.99 21.46 -8.86
C ASN A 64 -1.79 22.27 -7.56
N PRO A 65 -1.97 23.61 -7.58
CA PRO A 65 -1.80 24.44 -6.40
C PRO A 65 -2.79 24.12 -5.26
N GLU A 66 -3.94 23.52 -5.58
CA GLU A 66 -4.95 23.11 -4.61
C GLU A 66 -4.73 21.71 -4.04
N TYR A 67 -3.68 20.99 -4.47
CA TYR A 67 -3.44 19.61 -4.05
C TYR A 67 -3.42 19.48 -2.52
N GLY A 68 -2.74 20.40 -1.81
CA GLY A 68 -2.68 20.38 -0.35
C GLY A 68 -4.06 20.47 0.31
N ASN A 69 -4.93 21.34 -0.18
CA ASN A 69 -6.30 21.49 0.35
C ASN A 69 -7.12 20.20 0.15
N ILE A 70 -6.85 19.45 -0.92
CA ILE A 70 -7.51 18.18 -1.22
C ILE A 70 -6.90 17.03 -0.41
N ASP A 71 -5.59 17.07 -0.16
CA ASP A 71 -4.85 16.10 0.67
C ASP A 71 -5.29 16.15 2.14
N ASP A 72 -5.69 17.34 2.61
CA ASP A 72 -6.27 17.54 3.95
C ASP A 72 -7.68 16.93 4.11
N LEU A 73 -8.34 16.51 3.02
CA LEU A 73 -9.65 15.87 3.09
C LEU A 73 -9.50 14.38 3.41
N SER A 74 -10.29 13.91 4.38
CA SER A 74 -10.58 12.49 4.54
C SER A 74 -11.72 12.05 3.61
N ILE A 75 -11.96 10.74 3.48
CA ILE A 75 -13.19 10.22 2.82
C ILE A 75 -14.42 10.85 3.49
N LYS A 76 -14.47 10.84 4.83
CA LYS A 76 -15.58 11.43 5.58
C LYS A 76 -15.77 12.91 5.25
N SER A 77 -14.69 13.70 5.30
CA SER A 77 -14.74 15.14 5.01
C SER A 77 -15.25 15.40 3.58
N ARG A 78 -14.83 14.58 2.62
CA ARG A 78 -15.31 14.71 1.24
C ARG A 78 -16.79 14.34 1.11
N VAL A 79 -17.24 13.26 1.73
CA VAL A 79 -18.66 12.87 1.71
C VAL A 79 -19.55 13.94 2.38
N GLU A 80 -19.09 14.59 3.44
CA GLU A 80 -19.80 15.69 4.10
C GLU A 80 -20.01 16.93 3.20
N GLN A 81 -19.15 17.13 2.20
CA GLN A 81 -19.34 18.19 1.19
C GLN A 81 -20.50 17.89 0.22
N LEU A 82 -20.93 16.63 0.11
CA LEU A 82 -22.07 16.22 -0.71
C LEU A 82 -23.36 16.43 0.08
N THR A 83 -23.96 17.61 -0.08
CA THR A 83 -25.11 18.07 0.71
C THR A 83 -26.45 17.49 0.27
N GLN A 84 -26.54 16.96 -0.96
CA GLN A 84 -27.79 16.44 -1.54
C GLN A 84 -28.03 14.95 -1.25
N LEU A 85 -27.23 14.32 -0.38
CA LEU A 85 -27.33 12.90 -0.06
C LEU A 85 -28.24 12.66 1.15
N THR A 86 -29.07 11.62 1.06
CA THR A 86 -29.76 11.03 2.22
C THR A 86 -28.75 10.40 3.18
N ASP A 87 -29.16 10.16 4.43
CA ASP A 87 -28.30 9.51 5.43
C ASP A 87 -27.86 8.11 5.01
N GLU A 88 -28.74 7.36 4.34
CA GLU A 88 -28.43 6.02 3.82
C GLU A 88 -27.40 6.06 2.69
N GLN A 89 -27.58 6.95 1.70
CA GLN A 89 -26.61 7.15 0.62
C GLN A 89 -25.25 7.61 1.16
N ARG A 90 -25.26 8.53 2.14
CA ARG A 90 -24.06 9.02 2.80
C ARG A 90 -23.27 7.88 3.45
N HIS A 91 -23.96 7.03 4.21
CA HIS A 91 -23.32 5.90 4.89
C HIS A 91 -22.82 4.86 3.88
N ALA A 92 -23.65 4.50 2.89
CA ALA A 92 -23.28 3.53 1.86
C ALA A 92 -22.06 4.00 1.05
N LEU A 93 -22.03 5.26 0.63
CA LEU A 93 -20.90 5.86 -0.09
C LEU A 93 -19.61 5.84 0.73
N MET A 94 -19.70 6.22 2.01
CA MET A 94 -18.53 6.26 2.90
C MET A 94 -17.94 4.87 3.12
N GLU A 95 -18.78 3.87 3.40
CA GLU A 95 -18.34 2.48 3.58
C GLU A 95 -17.77 1.90 2.27
N HIS A 96 -18.42 2.17 1.13
CA HIS A 96 -17.95 1.72 -0.17
C HIS A 96 -16.57 2.31 -0.50
N ALA A 97 -16.39 3.61 -0.32
CA ALA A 97 -15.13 4.29 -0.58
C ALA A 97 -13.99 3.82 0.34
N ALA A 98 -14.28 3.49 1.60
CA ALA A 98 -13.28 3.03 2.57
C ALA A 98 -12.90 1.55 2.43
N SER A 99 -13.69 0.75 1.71
CA SER A 99 -13.55 -0.72 1.63
C SER A 99 -12.17 -1.22 1.18
N PHE A 100 -11.42 -0.42 0.44
CA PHE A 100 -10.08 -0.78 -0.07
C PHE A 100 -8.93 -0.51 0.92
N PHE A 101 -9.15 0.33 1.93
CA PHE A 101 -8.06 0.90 2.74
C PHE A 101 -7.91 0.25 4.11
N GLU A 102 -8.88 -0.57 4.51
CA GLU A 102 -8.86 -1.35 5.76
C GLU A 102 -8.63 -0.49 7.03
N ILE A 103 -9.02 0.78 6.98
CA ILE A 103 -8.93 1.76 8.09
C ILE A 103 -10.19 2.64 8.13
N PRO A 104 -10.45 3.34 9.26
CA PRO A 104 -11.59 4.23 9.38
C PRO A 104 -11.66 5.33 8.29
N PRO A 105 -12.85 5.65 7.74
CA PRO A 105 -12.99 6.65 6.65
C PRO A 105 -12.50 8.06 6.98
N ASP A 106 -12.44 8.44 8.26
CA ASP A 106 -11.93 9.71 8.74
C ASP A 106 -10.39 9.79 8.74
N LEU A 107 -9.71 8.65 8.54
CA LEU A 107 -8.24 8.55 8.49
C LEU A 107 -7.70 8.27 7.08
N VAL A 108 -8.56 7.94 6.11
CA VAL A 108 -8.13 7.75 4.72
C VAL A 108 -8.03 9.10 4.02
N ALA A 109 -6.83 9.45 3.55
CA ALA A 109 -6.62 10.62 2.70
C ALA A 109 -7.41 10.47 1.38
N PHE A 110 -8.21 11.47 1.04
CA PHE A 110 -9.04 11.44 -0.16
C PHE A 110 -8.19 11.44 -1.45
N THR A 111 -7.00 12.04 -1.41
CA THR A 111 -6.01 11.97 -2.49
C THR A 111 -5.56 10.55 -2.81
N GLU A 112 -5.46 9.65 -1.81
CA GLU A 112 -5.13 8.24 -2.06
C GLU A 112 -6.28 7.50 -2.77
N VAL A 113 -7.52 7.90 -2.49
CA VAL A 113 -8.69 7.39 -3.21
C VAL A 113 -8.65 7.83 -4.67
N LEU A 114 -8.42 9.13 -4.92
CA LEU A 114 -8.32 9.67 -6.28
C LEU A 114 -7.13 9.06 -7.04
N ARG A 115 -6.00 8.85 -6.36
CA ARG A 115 -4.83 8.20 -6.95
C ARG A 115 -5.12 6.75 -7.33
N THR A 116 -5.83 6.00 -6.49
CA THR A 116 -6.26 4.62 -6.80
C THR A 116 -7.19 4.59 -8.02
N PHE A 117 -8.10 5.56 -8.11
CA PHE A 117 -8.97 5.71 -9.27
C PHE A 117 -8.20 6.09 -10.54
N ALA A 118 -7.22 6.99 -10.44
CA ALA A 118 -6.34 7.39 -11.53
C ALA A 118 -5.46 6.24 -12.04
N LEU A 119 -4.95 5.38 -11.15
CA LEU A 119 -4.25 4.14 -11.53
C LEU A 119 -5.15 3.18 -12.32
N CYS A 120 -6.46 3.25 -12.09
CA CYS A 120 -7.49 2.54 -12.86
C CYS A 120 -8.00 3.37 -14.05
N ASN A 121 -7.21 4.33 -14.55
CA ASN A 121 -7.55 5.19 -15.68
C ASN A 121 -8.89 5.93 -15.50
N PHE A 122 -9.23 6.29 -14.26
CA PHE A 122 -10.48 6.97 -13.91
C PHE A 122 -11.72 6.23 -14.43
N SER A 123 -11.71 4.89 -14.34
CA SER A 123 -12.77 3.99 -14.80
C SER A 123 -13.20 3.04 -13.69
N SER A 124 -14.48 3.09 -13.31
CA SER A 124 -15.06 2.21 -12.28
C SER A 124 -14.98 0.73 -12.69
N SER A 125 -15.25 0.42 -13.97
CA SER A 125 -15.09 -0.94 -14.49
C SER A 125 -13.64 -1.44 -14.39
N MET A 126 -12.66 -0.55 -14.56
CA MET A 126 -11.25 -0.93 -14.43
C MET A 126 -10.85 -1.18 -12.97
N ILE A 127 -11.43 -0.46 -12.00
CA ILE A 127 -11.25 -0.78 -10.57
C ILE A 127 -11.67 -2.22 -10.32
N GLU A 128 -12.86 -2.63 -10.77
CA GLU A 128 -13.37 -3.99 -10.56
C GLU A 128 -12.46 -5.04 -11.21
N GLU A 129 -12.07 -4.82 -12.47
CA GLU A 129 -11.15 -5.68 -13.21
C GLU A 129 -9.80 -5.86 -12.50
N ALA A 130 -9.24 -4.76 -12.00
CA ALA A 130 -7.92 -4.73 -11.37
C ALA A 130 -7.91 -5.30 -9.95
N THR A 131 -9.01 -5.14 -9.20
CA THR A 131 -9.01 -5.40 -7.75
C THR A 131 -9.83 -6.62 -7.33
N MET A 132 -10.91 -6.94 -8.05
CA MET A 132 -11.90 -7.92 -7.58
C MET A 132 -12.08 -9.11 -8.52
N LYS A 133 -11.98 -8.90 -9.84
CA LYS A 133 -12.39 -9.92 -10.83
C LYS A 133 -11.46 -11.12 -10.92
N ARG A 134 -10.16 -10.93 -10.71
CA ARG A 134 -9.13 -11.96 -10.96
C ARG A 134 -8.35 -12.29 -9.70
N LYS A 135 -8.05 -13.58 -9.53
CA LYS A 135 -7.15 -14.09 -8.48
C LYS A 135 -6.05 -14.92 -9.12
N ILE A 136 -4.89 -14.98 -8.47
CA ILE A 136 -3.81 -15.88 -8.89
C ILE A 136 -4.28 -17.33 -8.71
N ALA A 137 -4.35 -18.09 -9.80
CA ALA A 137 -4.98 -19.42 -9.84
C ALA A 137 -4.42 -20.42 -8.81
N LYS A 138 -3.11 -20.32 -8.49
CA LYS A 138 -2.45 -21.19 -7.50
C LYS A 138 -2.24 -20.51 -6.14
N GLY A 139 -2.85 -19.34 -5.92
CA GLY A 139 -2.66 -18.52 -4.73
C GLY A 139 -1.35 -17.72 -4.72
N THR A 140 -1.28 -16.74 -3.83
CA THR A 140 -0.12 -15.85 -3.65
C THR A 140 1.11 -16.60 -3.13
N THR A 141 0.94 -17.63 -2.31
CA THR A 141 2.04 -18.49 -1.84
C THR A 141 2.76 -19.18 -2.99
N ALA A 142 2.03 -19.71 -3.99
CA ALA A 142 2.65 -20.35 -5.14
C ALA A 142 3.45 -19.34 -6.00
N LEU A 143 2.94 -18.11 -6.13
CA LEU A 143 3.67 -17.03 -6.79
C LEU A 143 4.96 -16.67 -6.03
N ALA A 144 4.88 -16.50 -4.70
CA ALA A 144 6.04 -16.21 -3.86
C ALA A 144 7.10 -17.31 -3.93
N LEU A 145 6.68 -18.58 -3.92
CA LEU A 145 7.59 -19.73 -4.05
C LEU A 145 8.24 -19.81 -5.44
N ALA A 146 7.53 -19.40 -6.50
CA ALA A 146 8.10 -19.32 -7.85
C ALA A 146 9.21 -18.26 -7.91
N ILE A 147 8.97 -17.07 -7.35
CA ILE A 147 10.00 -16.02 -7.25
C ILE A 147 11.19 -16.51 -6.42
N LEU A 148 10.93 -17.14 -5.27
CA LEU A 148 11.98 -17.65 -4.38
C LEU A 148 12.83 -18.76 -5.01
N LYS A 149 12.26 -19.56 -5.92
CA LYS A 149 12.97 -20.64 -6.64
C LYS A 149 14.05 -20.09 -7.57
N ASP A 150 13.82 -18.91 -8.12
CA ASP A 150 14.76 -18.26 -9.05
C ASP A 150 15.91 -17.55 -8.32
N PHE A 151 15.72 -17.21 -7.04
CA PHE A 151 16.75 -16.62 -6.18
C PHE A 151 17.92 -17.59 -5.91
N LYS A 152 19.15 -17.11 -6.05
CA LYS A 152 20.40 -17.91 -5.93
C LYS A 152 21.27 -17.56 -4.72
N GLY A 153 20.87 -16.58 -3.91
CA GLY A 153 21.62 -16.20 -2.72
C GLY A 153 21.27 -17.03 -1.48
N ASP A 154 21.97 -16.73 -0.39
CA ASP A 154 21.70 -17.33 0.91
C ASP A 154 20.36 -16.83 1.48
N ARG A 155 19.70 -17.71 2.25
CA ARG A 155 18.39 -17.44 2.85
C ARG A 155 18.44 -17.80 4.33
N ILE A 156 17.90 -16.92 5.16
CA ILE A 156 17.77 -17.15 6.58
C ILE A 156 16.35 -16.78 6.98
N PHE A 157 15.59 -17.76 7.46
CA PHE A 157 14.24 -17.57 7.98
C PHE A 157 14.26 -17.50 9.51
N SER A 158 13.14 -17.08 10.11
CA SER A 158 12.98 -17.01 11.58
C SER A 158 14.11 -16.22 12.25
N SER A 159 14.56 -15.15 11.61
CA SER A 159 15.69 -14.32 12.03
C SER A 159 15.28 -12.85 12.02
N PRO A 160 14.48 -12.38 13.00
CA PRO A 160 14.04 -11.00 13.06
C PRO A 160 15.24 -10.05 13.17
N VAL A 161 15.15 -8.93 12.44
CA VAL A 161 16.16 -7.87 12.48
C VAL A 161 15.90 -6.99 13.70
N LYS A 162 16.97 -6.65 14.43
CA LYS A 162 16.94 -5.75 15.59
C LYS A 162 17.46 -4.35 15.22
N SER A 163 18.54 -4.28 14.45
CA SER A 163 19.13 -3.02 14.04
C SER A 163 19.83 -3.09 12.69
N ILE A 164 19.92 -1.94 12.03
CA ILE A 164 20.63 -1.74 10.77
C ILE A 164 21.55 -0.53 10.95
N SER A 165 22.85 -0.73 10.79
CA SER A 165 23.84 0.35 10.88
C SER A 165 24.62 0.50 9.59
N GLN A 166 24.90 1.75 9.21
CA GLN A 166 25.70 2.14 8.07
C GLN A 166 26.98 2.83 8.56
N GLY A 167 28.13 2.28 8.18
CA GLY A 167 29.47 2.76 8.53
C GLY A 167 30.30 3.12 7.29
N LYS A 168 31.63 3.11 7.45
CA LYS A 168 32.63 3.36 6.40
C LYS A 168 33.44 2.08 6.13
N GLY A 169 33.95 1.90 4.92
CA GLY A 169 34.79 0.76 4.53
C GLY A 169 34.18 -0.13 3.45
N THR A 170 34.66 -1.36 3.32
CA THR A 170 34.23 -2.29 2.25
C THR A 170 32.81 -2.81 2.46
N HIS A 171 32.41 -3.10 3.70
CA HIS A 171 31.06 -3.53 4.07
C HIS A 171 30.37 -2.41 4.85
N LEU A 172 29.74 -1.51 4.10
CA LEU A 172 29.16 -0.30 4.66
C LEU A 172 27.94 -0.57 5.54
N VAL A 173 27.25 -1.70 5.40
CA VAL A 173 26.01 -1.98 6.14
C VAL A 173 26.15 -3.22 7.02
N THR A 174 25.76 -3.08 8.29
CA THR A 174 25.68 -4.18 9.26
C THR A 174 24.23 -4.34 9.73
N VAL A 175 23.67 -5.53 9.52
CA VAL A 175 22.36 -5.93 10.02
C VAL A 175 22.56 -6.80 11.25
N THR A 176 22.01 -6.40 12.39
CA THR A 176 22.03 -7.17 13.64
C THR A 176 20.70 -7.84 13.85
N LEU A 177 20.69 -9.16 14.00
CA LEU A 177 19.51 -9.95 14.32
C LEU A 177 19.21 -9.92 15.82
N GLU A 178 17.98 -10.26 16.21
CA GLU A 178 17.62 -10.38 17.64
C GLU A 178 18.48 -11.40 18.40
N SER A 179 18.96 -12.44 17.70
CA SER A 179 19.91 -13.42 18.24
C SER A 179 21.31 -12.86 18.53
N GLY A 180 21.58 -11.61 18.14
CA GLY A 180 22.89 -10.96 18.23
C GLY A 180 23.83 -11.26 17.05
N LYS A 181 23.45 -12.18 16.15
CA LYS A 181 24.21 -12.46 14.92
C LYS A 181 24.22 -11.22 14.03
N GLN A 182 25.39 -10.91 13.47
CA GLN A 182 25.58 -9.79 12.54
C GLN A 182 25.81 -10.30 11.12
N LEU A 183 25.21 -9.60 10.16
CA LEU A 183 25.36 -9.81 8.72
C LEU A 183 25.90 -8.53 8.11
N GLN A 184 27.00 -8.62 7.37
CA GLN A 184 27.67 -7.47 6.77
C GLN A 184 27.55 -7.51 5.25
N SER A 185 27.31 -6.35 4.66
CA SER A 185 27.12 -6.21 3.21
C SER A 185 27.53 -4.82 2.73
N ARG A 186 27.67 -4.66 1.41
CA ARG A 186 27.92 -3.34 0.80
C ARG A 186 26.65 -2.49 0.73
N LEU A 187 25.50 -3.15 0.62
CA LEU A 187 24.17 -2.57 0.45
C LEU A 187 23.14 -3.45 1.16
N ALA A 188 22.12 -2.83 1.74
CA ALA A 188 20.95 -3.54 2.27
C ALA A 188 19.68 -3.01 1.59
N ILE A 189 18.77 -3.93 1.25
CA ILE A 189 17.43 -3.62 0.75
C ILE A 189 16.47 -3.95 1.88
N SER A 190 15.79 -2.94 2.43
CA SER A 190 14.77 -3.13 3.46
C SER A 190 13.39 -3.18 2.83
N THR A 191 12.68 -4.28 3.04
CA THR A 191 11.25 -4.43 2.70
C THR A 191 10.40 -4.53 3.96
N ILE A 192 10.90 -3.98 5.08
CA ILE A 192 10.21 -3.99 6.37
C ILE A 192 8.98 -3.08 6.26
N PRO A 193 7.77 -3.57 6.60
CA PRO A 193 6.58 -2.75 6.58
C PRO A 193 6.73 -1.49 7.45
N TRP A 194 6.15 -0.38 7.00
CA TRP A 194 6.29 0.91 7.69
C TRP A 194 5.80 0.87 9.14
N ASN A 195 4.71 0.15 9.41
CA ASN A 195 4.18 -0.04 10.76
C ASN A 195 5.09 -0.88 11.69
N VAL A 196 6.05 -1.64 11.13
CA VAL A 196 7.09 -2.38 11.87
C VAL A 196 8.36 -1.55 12.01
N PHE A 197 8.55 -0.53 11.17
CA PHE A 197 9.75 0.31 11.16
C PHE A 197 10.18 0.86 12.53
N PRO A 198 9.27 1.30 13.44
CA PRO A 198 9.65 1.77 14.77
C PRO A 198 10.28 0.70 15.68
N SER A 199 10.11 -0.59 15.38
CA SER A 199 10.72 -1.67 16.16
C SER A 199 12.19 -1.92 15.80
N ILE A 200 12.71 -1.26 14.76
CA ILE A 200 14.05 -1.46 14.22
C ILE A 200 14.92 -0.24 14.53
N GLN A 201 16.11 -0.46 15.08
CA GLN A 201 17.05 0.63 15.33
C GLN A 201 17.89 0.92 14.09
N PHE A 202 17.94 2.18 13.66
CA PHE A 202 18.72 2.59 12.50
C PHE A 202 19.85 3.55 12.88
N PHE A 203 21.03 3.31 12.33
CA PHE A 203 22.22 4.15 12.54
C PHE A 203 22.88 4.46 11.19
N PRO A 204 23.06 5.73 10.79
CA PRO A 204 22.54 6.93 11.43
C PRO A 204 21.00 6.89 11.51
N CYS A 205 20.45 7.61 12.49
CA CYS A 205 18.99 7.74 12.60
C CYS A 205 18.46 8.47 11.36
N PHE A 206 17.27 8.09 10.89
CA PHE A 206 16.62 8.79 9.79
C PHE A 206 16.36 10.26 10.18
N PRO A 207 16.75 11.23 9.33
CA PRO A 207 16.47 12.64 9.60
C PRO A 207 14.95 12.82 9.66
N SER A 208 14.45 13.12 10.86
CA SER A 208 13.03 13.28 11.17
C SER A 208 12.13 12.13 10.71
N ALA A 209 12.25 10.97 11.35
CA ALA A 209 11.03 10.24 11.67
C ALA A 209 10.19 11.13 12.61
N LYS A 210 9.51 12.16 12.08
CA LYS A 210 8.38 12.75 12.80
C LYS A 210 7.51 11.55 13.13
N PRO A 211 7.23 11.25 14.41
CA PRO A 211 6.22 10.25 14.72
C PRO A 211 4.98 10.74 13.99
N LEU A 212 4.54 9.99 12.98
CA LEU A 212 3.28 10.23 12.31
C LEU A 212 2.26 10.31 13.42
N ALA A 213 1.74 11.51 13.67
CA ALA A 213 0.61 11.66 14.56
C ALA A 213 -0.46 10.74 13.99
N ASN A 214 -0.72 9.65 14.71
CA ASN A 214 -1.74 8.63 14.43
C ASN A 214 -1.45 7.58 13.33
N GLY A 215 -0.20 7.40 12.91
CA GLY A 215 0.22 6.16 12.22
C GLY A 215 -0.34 5.90 10.81
N ILE A 216 -1.02 6.86 10.17
CA ILE A 216 -1.66 6.66 8.86
C ILE A 216 -1.50 7.91 7.96
N SER A 217 -0.28 8.16 7.52
CA SER A 217 -0.06 8.98 6.31
C SER A 217 1.15 8.42 5.57
N PRO A 218 1.09 8.28 4.23
CA PRO A 218 2.25 7.85 3.47
C PRO A 218 3.40 8.85 3.70
N PRO A 219 4.65 8.37 3.80
CA PRO A 219 5.79 9.26 4.01
C PRO A 219 5.92 10.22 2.84
N SER A 220 6.32 11.47 3.12
CA SER A 220 6.85 12.34 2.08
C SER A 220 8.06 11.66 1.43
N HIS A 221 8.17 11.80 0.10
CA HIS A 221 9.19 11.15 -0.72
C HIS A 221 10.64 11.40 -0.22
N ASP A 222 10.86 12.51 0.49
CA ASP A 222 12.14 12.91 1.09
C ASP A 222 12.68 11.92 2.15
N MET A 223 11.82 11.10 2.75
CA MET A 223 12.22 10.15 3.81
C MET A 223 12.93 8.90 3.26
N LEU A 224 12.76 8.60 1.97
CA LEU A 224 13.24 7.36 1.34
C LEU A 224 14.56 7.54 0.58
N ASN A 225 15.12 8.75 0.54
CA ASN A 225 16.34 9.02 -0.21
C ASN A 225 17.35 9.85 0.62
N PRO A 226 18.07 9.24 1.59
CA PRO A 226 19.15 9.92 2.29
C PRO A 226 20.38 10.17 1.41
N LEU A 227 20.40 9.59 0.19
CA LEU A 227 21.39 9.89 -0.82
C LEU A 227 20.89 11.07 -1.66
N GLY A 228 21.39 12.26 -1.32
CA GLY A 228 21.34 13.41 -2.20
C GLY A 228 21.77 13.02 -3.62
N SER A 229 21.16 13.67 -4.62
CA SER A 229 21.35 13.36 -6.03
C SER A 229 22.83 13.17 -6.39
N SER A 230 23.10 12.17 -7.22
CA SER A 230 24.38 11.83 -7.87
C SER A 230 25.17 10.70 -7.22
N ALA A 231 24.85 9.46 -7.60
CA ALA A 231 25.87 8.43 -7.83
C ALA A 231 25.30 7.33 -8.75
N GLU A 232 25.84 7.22 -9.96
CA GLU A 232 25.61 6.07 -10.85
C GLU A 232 26.05 4.78 -10.15
N VAL A 233 25.16 3.80 -10.04
CA VAL A 233 25.49 2.47 -9.51
C VAL A 233 25.84 1.55 -10.68
N ALA A 234 27.15 1.32 -10.85
CA ALA A 234 27.68 0.31 -11.77
C ALA A 234 27.23 -1.10 -11.34
N THR A 235 26.72 -1.85 -12.31
CA THR A 235 26.22 -3.22 -12.17
C THR A 235 27.37 -4.21 -11.92
N SER A 236 27.46 -4.77 -10.70
CA SER A 236 28.06 -6.09 -10.51
C SER A 236 27.62 -6.74 -9.19
N ASN A 237 27.03 -7.94 -9.33
CA ASN A 237 26.80 -8.98 -8.32
C ASN A 237 26.22 -8.52 -6.96
N LEU A 238 24.90 -8.31 -6.94
CA LEU A 238 24.09 -8.06 -5.75
C LEU A 238 23.80 -9.37 -5.00
N SER A 239 24.33 -9.51 -3.78
CA SER A 239 23.77 -10.42 -2.78
C SER A 239 22.60 -9.73 -2.08
N VAL A 240 21.37 -10.07 -2.47
CA VAL A 240 20.15 -9.52 -1.85
C VAL A 240 19.78 -10.38 -0.64
N LEU A 241 19.80 -9.81 0.56
CA LEU A 241 19.30 -10.49 1.75
C LEU A 241 17.81 -10.12 1.94
N ALA A 242 16.91 -11.01 1.53
CA ALA A 242 15.47 -10.83 1.76
C ALA A 242 15.09 -11.43 3.13
N ALA A 243 14.71 -10.58 4.10
CA ALA A 243 14.07 -11.01 5.33
C ALA A 243 12.55 -11.00 5.13
N MET A 244 11.94 -12.17 4.93
CA MET A 244 10.48 -12.32 4.97
C MET A 244 10.03 -12.50 6.43
N VAL A 245 9.16 -11.61 6.90
CA VAL A 245 8.51 -11.70 8.22
C VAL A 245 7.30 -12.65 8.10
N PRO A 246 7.03 -13.53 9.10
CA PRO A 246 5.83 -14.36 9.10
C PRO A 246 4.56 -13.50 9.25
N PHE A 247 3.51 -13.90 8.53
CA PHE A 247 2.16 -13.38 8.71
C PHE A 247 1.76 -13.44 10.19
N ALA A 248 1.38 -12.30 10.75
CA ALA A 248 0.82 -12.23 12.09
C ALA A 248 -0.41 -13.15 12.17
N ARG A 249 -0.42 -14.04 13.16
CA ARG A 249 -1.61 -14.80 13.55
C ARG A 249 -2.63 -13.78 14.09
N ALA A 250 -3.77 -13.66 13.42
CA ALA A 250 -4.95 -13.05 14.04
C ALA A 250 -5.31 -13.87 15.29
N SER A 251 -5.43 -13.18 16.41
CA SER A 251 -5.95 -13.72 17.68
C SER A 251 -7.46 -13.89 17.59
#